data_AF-A0A1M5FQV2-F1
#
_entry.id   AF-A0A1M5FQV2-F1
#
_cell.length_a   1.000
_cell.length_b   1.000
_cell.length_c   1.000
_cell.angle_alpha   90.00
_cell.angle_beta   90.00
_cell.angle_gamma   90.00
#
_symmetry.space_group_name_H-M   'P 1'
#
loop_
_entity.id
_entity.type
_entity.pdbx_description
1 polymer ?
#
loop_
_entity_poly.entity_id
_entity_poly.type
_entity_poly.pdbx_seq_one_letter_code
_entity_poly.pdbx_strand_id
1 'polypeptide(L)'
;MHSVELSETGNLFEFLLQNNDLVSTRRKSSILKFLDSVGGNSICLDITGLSHHVWMPLVKLLIDEHRDFQCIYSEPRTYTSKMNPRPGEFFDLSERIRGFSPVPTFITVANLAEFDSCVVPLLGFEGTRLKYLIETLQPEGKNVFPVVGVPGFKLEYPFHTYEGNADALESDRAWTNVAFVDAACPFSLFHSLDDIKRTRSTSQLKIAPIGTKPHALGAAIYAVRNPTAELVYDHPIRKKTRSTGAGRCHVYNVSEFIRSL
;
A
#
# COMPACT_ATOMS: atom_id res chain seq x y z
N MET A 1 -17.77 22.25 -8.03
CA MET A 1 -16.82 21.21 -7.59
C MET A 1 -15.43 21.72 -7.90
N HIS A 2 -14.62 22.01 -6.88
CA HIS A 2 -13.22 22.42 -7.08
C HIS A 2 -12.37 21.15 -7.16
N SER A 3 -11.58 21.00 -8.21
CA SER A 3 -10.70 19.84 -8.42
C SER A 3 -9.27 20.32 -8.58
N VAL A 4 -8.32 19.65 -7.91
CA VAL A 4 -6.89 19.91 -8.04
C VAL A 4 -6.19 18.65 -8.56
N GLU A 5 -5.49 18.77 -9.66
CA GLU A 5 -4.72 17.67 -10.25
C GLU A 5 -3.34 17.57 -9.61
N LEU A 6 -2.94 16.33 -9.27
CA LEU A 6 -1.65 16.00 -8.68
C LEU A 6 -0.86 15.12 -9.64
N SER A 7 0.42 15.44 -9.83
CA SER A 7 1.36 14.66 -10.62
C SER A 7 2.56 14.21 -9.80
N GLU A 8 3.02 12.98 -10.06
CA GLU A 8 4.25 12.47 -9.46
C GLU A 8 5.47 13.14 -10.08
N THR A 9 6.49 13.44 -9.27
CA THR A 9 7.79 13.86 -9.78
C THR A 9 8.78 12.69 -9.78
N GLY A 10 10.00 12.91 -10.27
CA GLY A 10 11.08 11.93 -10.13
C GLY A 10 11.50 11.69 -8.67
N ASN A 11 11.13 12.59 -7.74
CA ASN A 11 11.55 12.61 -6.34
C ASN A 11 10.45 12.04 -5.42
N LEU A 12 10.81 11.13 -4.51
CA LEU A 12 9.85 10.45 -3.62
C LEU A 12 9.25 11.36 -2.55
N PHE A 13 9.74 12.59 -2.44
CA PHE A 13 9.50 13.47 -1.32
C PHE A 13 8.71 14.72 -1.68
N GLU A 14 8.10 14.73 -2.86
CA GLU A 14 7.29 15.84 -3.37
C GLU A 14 6.29 15.36 -4.43
N PHE A 15 5.31 16.20 -4.71
CA PHE A 15 4.41 16.06 -5.87
C PHE A 15 4.17 17.44 -6.48
N LEU A 16 3.76 17.44 -7.75
CA LEU A 16 3.50 18.64 -8.55
C LEU A 16 2.00 18.91 -8.60
N LEU A 17 1.62 20.16 -8.40
CA LEU A 17 0.26 20.65 -8.61
C LEU A 17 0.05 21.06 -10.09
N GLN A 18 -1.21 21.15 -10.52
CA GLN A 18 -1.58 21.59 -11.87
C GLN A 18 -0.98 22.95 -12.28
N ASN A 19 -0.74 23.85 -11.32
CA ASN A 19 -0.13 25.16 -11.54
C ASN A 19 1.41 25.14 -11.53
N ASN A 20 2.02 23.95 -11.53
CA ASN A 20 3.46 23.68 -11.42
C ASN A 20 4.09 23.99 -10.05
N ASP A 21 3.30 24.23 -9.01
CA ASP A 21 3.83 24.34 -7.65
C ASP A 21 4.24 22.96 -7.11
N LEU A 22 5.38 22.93 -6.41
CA LEU A 22 5.89 21.73 -5.76
C LEU A 22 5.47 21.69 -4.28
N VAL A 23 4.88 20.57 -3.86
CA VAL A 23 4.51 20.34 -2.46
C VAL A 23 5.41 19.24 -1.89
N SER A 24 6.22 19.59 -0.88
CA SER A 24 7.06 18.61 -0.20
C SER A 24 6.25 17.71 0.73
N THR A 25 6.46 16.40 0.64
CA THR A 25 5.88 15.40 1.55
C THR A 25 6.74 15.12 2.79
N ARG A 26 7.94 15.75 2.90
CA ARG A 26 8.78 15.65 4.11
C ARG A 26 8.25 16.50 5.26
N ARG A 27 7.55 17.58 4.94
CA ARG A 27 7.09 18.58 5.92
C ARG A 27 5.58 18.52 6.02
N LYS A 28 5.08 18.16 7.21
CA LYS A 28 3.64 18.18 7.49
C LYS A 28 3.01 19.53 7.12
N SER A 29 3.67 20.63 7.48
CA SER A 29 3.19 22.00 7.19
C SER A 29 3.02 22.30 5.70
N SER A 30 3.84 21.71 4.81
CA SER A 30 3.69 21.88 3.37
C SER A 30 2.43 21.20 2.86
N ILE A 31 2.16 19.98 3.32
CA ILE A 31 0.94 19.24 2.96
C ILE A 31 -0.30 19.91 3.56
N LEU A 32 -0.24 20.36 4.82
CA LEU A 32 -1.38 21.04 5.47
C LEU A 32 -1.76 22.33 4.74
N LYS A 33 -0.76 23.17 4.39
CA LYS A 33 -1.01 24.36 3.56
C LYS A 33 -1.68 24.01 2.23
N PHE A 34 -1.26 22.92 1.60
CA PHE A 34 -1.91 22.42 0.39
C PHE A 34 -3.35 22.00 0.66
N LEU A 35 -3.62 21.17 1.68
CA LEU A 35 -4.98 20.73 2.04
C LEU A 35 -5.90 21.90 2.40
N ASP A 36 -5.37 22.95 3.05
CA ASP A 36 -6.09 24.19 3.33
C ASP A 36 -6.43 24.96 2.06
N SER A 37 -5.53 24.97 1.08
CA SER A 37 -5.76 25.64 -0.21
C SER A 37 -6.84 24.96 -1.06
N VAL A 38 -7.01 23.64 -0.92
CA VAL A 38 -8.11 22.89 -1.57
C VAL A 38 -9.48 23.32 -1.00
N GLY A 39 -9.53 23.60 0.31
CA GLY A 39 -10.75 24.02 1.01
C GLY A 39 -11.90 22.99 0.99
N GLY A 40 -13.06 23.41 1.50
CA GLY A 40 -14.29 22.60 1.51
C GLY A 40 -14.49 21.76 2.78
N ASN A 41 -15.71 21.28 2.97
CA ASN A 41 -16.12 20.51 4.16
C ASN A 41 -15.73 19.03 4.08
N SER A 42 -15.60 18.47 2.87
CA SER A 42 -15.22 17.07 2.66
C SER A 42 -14.36 16.94 1.41
N ILE A 43 -13.27 16.18 1.52
CA ILE A 43 -12.29 15.98 0.44
C ILE A 43 -12.52 14.62 -0.23
N CYS A 44 -12.43 14.57 -1.55
CA CYS A 44 -12.45 13.33 -2.30
C CYS A 44 -11.08 13.09 -2.93
N LEU A 45 -10.35 12.09 -2.43
CA LEU A 45 -8.98 11.78 -2.86
C LEU A 45 -8.97 10.58 -3.81
N ASP A 46 -8.75 10.82 -5.10
CA ASP A 46 -8.54 9.74 -6.07
C ASP A 46 -7.10 9.20 -5.98
N ILE A 47 -6.97 7.96 -5.51
CA ILE A 47 -5.67 7.27 -5.36
C ILE A 47 -5.32 6.41 -6.58
N THR A 48 -6.12 6.35 -7.64
CA THR A 48 -6.00 5.42 -8.79
C THR A 48 -4.65 5.53 -9.50
N GLY A 49 -4.26 6.74 -9.89
CA GLY A 49 -2.99 7.00 -10.58
C GLY A 49 -1.80 7.09 -9.63
N LEU A 50 -2.01 7.63 -8.43
CA LEU A 50 -0.95 8.13 -7.56
C LEU A 50 -0.07 7.05 -6.91
N SER A 51 1.21 7.34 -6.75
CA SER A 51 2.14 6.53 -5.99
C SER A 51 1.91 6.66 -4.49
N HIS A 52 2.26 5.60 -3.75
CA HIS A 52 2.02 5.54 -2.30
C HIS A 52 2.73 6.70 -1.57
N HIS A 53 3.92 7.11 -2.04
CA HIS A 53 4.65 8.26 -1.49
C HIS A 53 3.98 9.61 -1.70
N VAL A 54 2.98 9.71 -2.58
CA VAL A 54 2.17 10.93 -2.79
C VAL A 54 0.91 10.87 -1.94
N TRP A 55 0.07 9.83 -2.10
CA TRP A 55 -1.25 9.85 -1.49
C TRP A 55 -1.28 9.39 -0.03
N MET A 56 -0.38 8.51 0.42
CA MET A 56 -0.38 8.07 1.83
C MET A 56 -0.10 9.22 2.79
N PRO A 57 0.86 10.15 2.55
CA PRO A 57 1.01 11.34 3.38
C PRO A 57 -0.25 12.22 3.46
N LEU A 58 -1.00 12.33 2.35
CA LEU A 58 -2.27 13.06 2.33
C LEU A 58 -3.30 12.36 3.22
N VAL A 59 -3.49 11.05 3.06
CA VAL A 59 -4.40 10.25 3.90
C VAL A 59 -4.03 10.38 5.37
N LYS A 60 -2.74 10.28 5.70
CA LYS A 60 -2.27 10.44 7.08
C LYS A 60 -2.70 11.78 7.68
N LEU A 61 -2.45 12.87 6.98
CA LEU A 61 -2.75 14.20 7.52
C LEU A 61 -4.26 14.50 7.51
N LEU A 62 -5.02 13.96 6.57
CA LEU A 62 -6.48 14.04 6.62
C LEU A 62 -7.03 13.34 7.87
N ILE A 63 -6.47 12.20 8.26
CA ILE A 63 -6.84 11.48 9.49
C ILE A 63 -6.36 12.23 10.74
N ASP A 64 -5.07 12.61 10.79
CA ASP A 64 -4.46 13.29 11.95
C ASP A 64 -5.18 14.63 12.26
N GLU A 65 -5.65 15.35 11.24
CA GLU A 65 -6.37 16.63 11.37
C GLU A 65 -7.90 16.47 11.44
N HIS A 66 -8.40 15.23 11.57
CA HIS A 66 -9.84 14.93 11.67
C HIS A 66 -10.69 15.55 10.53
N ARG A 67 -10.15 15.64 9.31
CA ARG A 67 -10.89 16.14 8.15
C ARG A 67 -11.80 15.07 7.59
N ASP A 68 -12.97 15.48 7.11
CA ASP A 68 -13.86 14.59 6.37
C ASP A 68 -13.29 14.32 4.98
N PHE A 69 -13.14 13.05 4.62
CA PHE A 69 -12.70 12.64 3.31
C PHE A 69 -13.14 11.22 2.93
N GLN A 70 -13.14 10.99 1.62
CA GLN A 70 -13.32 9.69 0.98
C GLN A 70 -12.12 9.43 0.07
N CYS A 71 -11.77 8.16 -0.12
CA CYS A 71 -10.81 7.75 -1.15
C CYS A 71 -11.53 7.09 -2.32
N ILE A 72 -11.09 7.41 -3.54
CA ILE A 72 -11.55 6.76 -4.76
C ILE A 72 -10.45 5.89 -5.34
N TYR A 73 -10.83 4.68 -5.79
CA TYR A 73 -9.95 3.80 -6.56
C TYR A 73 -10.72 3.16 -7.71
N SER A 74 -10.23 3.35 -8.93
CA SER A 74 -10.72 2.62 -10.09
C SER A 74 -9.80 1.44 -10.40
N GLU A 75 -10.39 0.25 -10.48
CA GLU A 75 -9.70 -0.94 -10.98
C GLU A 75 -9.35 -0.75 -12.46
N PRO A 76 -8.24 -1.33 -12.96
CA PRO A 76 -8.07 -1.44 -14.40
C PRO A 76 -9.00 -2.52 -14.96
N ARG A 77 -9.31 -2.46 -16.26
CA ARG A 77 -10.03 -3.57 -16.92
C ARG A 77 -9.16 -4.83 -17.03
N THR A 78 -7.87 -4.65 -17.29
CA THR A 78 -6.89 -5.75 -17.30
C THR A 78 -5.48 -5.25 -17.04
N TYR A 79 -4.64 -6.11 -16.48
CA TYR A 79 -3.19 -5.95 -16.51
C TYR A 79 -2.62 -6.47 -17.84
N THR A 80 -1.47 -5.91 -18.21
CA THR A 80 -0.72 -6.30 -19.40
C THR A 80 0.08 -7.56 -19.12
N SER A 81 -0.17 -8.61 -19.89
CA SER A 81 0.57 -9.88 -19.80
C SER A 81 2.00 -9.72 -20.29
N LYS A 82 2.93 -10.50 -19.72
CA LYS A 82 4.27 -10.63 -20.29
C LYS A 82 4.20 -11.38 -21.63
N MET A 83 5.00 -10.93 -22.59
CA MET A 83 5.08 -11.55 -23.92
C MET A 83 5.67 -12.97 -23.88
N ASN A 84 6.67 -13.20 -23.01
CA ASN A 84 7.32 -14.49 -22.80
C ASN A 84 7.35 -14.79 -21.28
N PRO A 85 6.21 -15.21 -20.68
CA PRO A 85 6.13 -15.43 -19.25
C PRO A 85 6.97 -16.64 -18.84
N ARG A 86 7.75 -16.49 -17.77
CA ARG A 86 8.29 -17.61 -17.00
C ARG A 86 7.22 -18.09 -16.00
N PRO A 87 7.31 -19.31 -15.46
CA PRO A 87 6.45 -19.73 -14.35
C PRO A 87 6.41 -18.66 -13.26
N GLY A 88 5.20 -18.29 -12.81
CA GLY A 88 4.99 -17.22 -11.83
C GLY A 88 5.10 -15.77 -12.34
N GLU A 89 5.54 -15.54 -13.58
CA GLU A 89 5.73 -14.19 -14.15
C GLU A 89 4.64 -13.80 -15.16
N PHE A 90 3.41 -13.60 -14.68
CA PHE A 90 2.24 -13.39 -15.55
C PHE A 90 2.15 -12.00 -16.18
N PHE A 91 2.50 -10.95 -15.44
CA PHE A 91 2.20 -9.56 -15.80
C PHE A 91 3.44 -8.66 -15.85
N ASP A 92 3.34 -7.60 -16.65
CA ASP A 92 4.41 -6.64 -16.88
C ASP A 92 4.11 -5.30 -16.17
N LEU A 93 4.32 -5.25 -14.85
CA LEU A 93 3.80 -4.17 -14.00
C LEU A 93 4.81 -3.08 -13.65
N SER A 94 6.05 -3.47 -13.34
CA SER A 94 7.11 -2.57 -12.88
C SER A 94 8.36 -2.74 -13.74
N GLU A 95 9.10 -1.64 -13.95
CA GLU A 95 10.41 -1.65 -14.61
C GLU A 95 11.52 -2.05 -13.64
N ARG A 96 11.47 -1.48 -12.43
CA ARG A 96 12.40 -1.72 -11.32
C ARG A 96 11.81 -1.18 -10.03
N ILE A 97 12.47 -1.46 -8.91
CA ILE A 97 12.18 -0.86 -7.61
C ILE A 97 13.33 0.06 -7.18
N ARG A 98 13.06 1.03 -6.30
CA ARG A 98 14.10 1.94 -5.76
C ARG A 98 14.72 1.43 -4.46
N GLY A 99 14.18 0.34 -3.90
CA GLY A 99 14.59 -0.24 -2.64
C GLY A 99 13.60 0.06 -1.52
N PHE A 100 13.62 -0.79 -0.49
CA PHE A 100 12.71 -0.66 0.65
C PHE A 100 13.12 0.51 1.54
N SER A 101 12.20 1.45 1.73
CA SER A 101 12.34 2.58 2.66
C SER A 101 10.98 3.03 3.17
N PRO A 102 10.93 3.71 4.33
CA PRO A 102 9.68 4.24 4.85
C PRO A 102 8.98 5.19 3.88
N VAL A 103 7.65 5.17 3.89
CA VAL A 103 6.84 6.16 3.19
C VAL A 103 6.99 7.52 3.90
N PRO A 104 7.08 8.66 3.18
CA PRO A 104 7.15 9.98 3.82
C PRO A 104 6.04 10.16 4.86
N THR A 105 6.33 10.82 5.98
CA THR A 105 5.42 11.00 7.14
C THR A 105 5.06 9.75 7.96
N PHE A 106 5.48 8.55 7.53
CA PHE A 106 5.29 7.27 8.24
C PHE A 106 6.58 6.74 8.89
N ILE A 107 7.59 7.61 9.07
CA ILE A 107 8.83 7.21 9.76
C ILE A 107 8.49 6.84 11.19
N THR A 108 8.76 5.59 11.55
CA THR A 108 8.63 5.08 12.92
C THR A 108 9.99 5.17 13.59
N VAL A 109 10.06 5.74 14.78
CA VAL A 109 11.29 5.68 15.59
C VAL A 109 11.32 4.31 16.24
N ALA A 110 12.12 3.40 15.70
CA ALA A 110 12.32 2.10 16.32
C ALA A 110 13.01 2.29 17.67
N ASN A 111 12.42 1.75 18.75
CA ASN A 111 13.17 1.53 19.98
C ASN A 111 14.13 0.37 19.70
N LEU A 112 15.44 0.66 19.78
CA LEU A 112 16.56 -0.24 19.44
C LEU A 112 16.69 -1.48 20.34
N ALA A 113 15.78 -1.69 21.29
CA ALA A 113 15.79 -2.86 22.16
C ALA A 113 15.05 -4.02 21.46
N GLU A 114 15.80 -4.84 20.72
CA GLU A 114 15.53 -6.25 20.37
C GLU A 114 14.04 -6.66 20.26
N PHE A 115 13.29 -6.08 19.31
CA PHE A 115 11.95 -6.57 19.01
C PHE A 115 11.99 -7.62 17.90
N ASP A 116 11.51 -8.81 18.23
CA ASP A 116 10.91 -9.75 17.29
C ASP A 116 9.96 -8.97 16.37
N SER A 117 10.16 -9.04 15.06
CA SER A 117 9.34 -8.29 14.09
C SER A 117 8.57 -9.24 13.19
N CYS A 118 7.28 -8.96 13.05
CA CYS A 118 6.36 -9.69 12.21
C CYS A 118 6.23 -8.95 10.88
N VAL A 119 6.63 -9.59 9.78
CA VAL A 119 6.56 -9.03 8.43
C VAL A 119 5.25 -9.46 7.78
N VAL A 120 4.45 -8.49 7.36
CA VAL A 120 3.14 -8.70 6.75
C VAL A 120 3.17 -8.18 5.30
N PRO A 121 3.59 -8.99 4.33
CA PRO A 121 3.58 -8.58 2.93
C PRO A 121 2.16 -8.69 2.35
N LEU A 122 1.66 -7.58 1.82
CA LEU A 122 0.39 -7.52 1.10
C LEU A 122 0.66 -7.87 -0.35
N LEU A 123 0.32 -9.08 -0.78
CA LEU A 123 0.86 -9.64 -2.03
C LEU A 123 0.16 -9.10 -3.28
N GLY A 124 0.99 -8.76 -4.28
CA GLY A 124 0.62 -8.61 -5.67
C GLY A 124 1.18 -9.75 -6.51
N PHE A 125 1.24 -9.62 -7.84
CA PHE A 125 1.70 -10.70 -8.71
C PHE A 125 3.23 -10.86 -8.77
N GLU A 126 4.00 -9.88 -8.30
CA GLU A 126 5.45 -9.80 -8.55
C GLU A 126 6.27 -10.45 -7.43
N GLY A 127 6.46 -11.78 -7.48
CA GLY A 127 7.19 -12.54 -6.44
C GLY A 127 8.64 -12.10 -6.18
N THR A 128 9.32 -11.53 -7.18
CA THR A 128 10.65 -10.94 -6.99
C THR A 128 10.66 -9.85 -5.92
N ARG A 129 9.56 -9.09 -5.79
CA ARG A 129 9.45 -8.02 -4.78
C ARG A 129 9.29 -8.62 -3.37
N LEU A 130 8.54 -9.72 -3.23
CA LEU A 130 8.46 -10.46 -1.97
C LEU A 130 9.81 -11.07 -1.58
N LYS A 131 10.49 -11.72 -2.53
CA LYS A 131 11.82 -12.30 -2.29
C LYS A 131 12.81 -11.25 -1.79
N TYR A 132 12.87 -10.11 -2.48
CA TYR A 132 13.74 -9.00 -2.08
C TYR A 132 13.36 -8.41 -0.70
N LEU A 133 12.06 -8.36 -0.36
CA LEU A 133 11.61 -7.93 0.97
C LEU A 133 12.15 -8.84 2.07
N ILE A 134 12.00 -10.15 1.90
CA ILE A 134 12.45 -11.14 2.89
C ILE A 134 13.97 -11.09 3.02
N GLU A 135 14.70 -11.03 1.91
CA GLU A 135 16.17 -10.90 1.91
C GLU A 135 16.64 -9.60 2.59
N THR A 136 15.88 -8.51 2.46
CA THR A 136 16.22 -7.22 3.06
C THR A 136 15.92 -7.16 4.55
N LEU A 137 14.76 -7.69 4.97
CA LEU A 137 14.30 -7.59 6.36
C LEU A 137 14.78 -8.72 7.26
N GLN A 138 15.16 -9.86 6.67
CA GLN A 138 15.63 -11.07 7.36
C GLN A 138 14.83 -11.39 8.63
N PRO A 139 13.50 -11.57 8.53
CA PRO A 139 12.64 -11.74 9.70
C PRO A 139 13.03 -12.98 10.50
N GLU A 140 13.23 -12.81 11.80
CA GLU A 140 13.56 -13.90 12.71
C GLU A 140 12.41 -14.91 12.82
N GLY A 141 12.74 -16.17 13.11
CA GLY A 141 11.76 -17.21 13.41
C GLY A 141 10.74 -17.51 12.31
N LYS A 142 10.98 -17.07 11.06
CA LYS A 142 10.02 -17.16 9.94
C LYS A 142 8.70 -16.45 10.24
N ASN A 143 8.76 -15.31 10.94
CA ASN A 143 7.61 -14.47 11.26
C ASN A 143 7.13 -13.64 10.05
N VAL A 144 6.72 -14.35 8.98
CA VAL A 144 6.16 -13.78 7.76
C VAL A 144 4.71 -14.22 7.63
N PHE A 145 3.80 -13.24 7.46
CA PHE A 145 2.35 -13.41 7.37
C PHE A 145 1.82 -12.78 6.09
N PRO A 146 1.93 -13.46 4.95
CA PRO A 146 1.50 -12.90 3.68
C PRO A 146 -0.02 -12.73 3.64
N VAL A 147 -0.48 -11.65 3.00
CA VAL A 147 -1.90 -11.41 2.74
C VAL A 147 -2.16 -11.51 1.25
N VAL A 148 -3.11 -12.37 0.86
CA VAL A 148 -3.59 -12.50 -0.52
C VAL A 148 -5.00 -11.95 -0.63
N GLY A 149 -5.21 -11.07 -1.61
CA GLY A 149 -6.51 -10.50 -1.93
C GLY A 149 -7.46 -11.53 -2.56
N VAL A 150 -8.63 -11.78 -1.98
CA VAL A 150 -9.69 -12.64 -2.53
C VAL A 150 -11.10 -12.07 -2.28
N PRO A 151 -12.01 -12.09 -3.27
CA PRO A 151 -11.75 -12.36 -4.68
C PRO A 151 -10.94 -11.22 -5.29
N GLY A 152 -10.15 -11.52 -6.32
CA GLY A 152 -9.63 -10.48 -7.21
C GLY A 152 -10.74 -9.94 -8.11
N PHE A 153 -10.55 -8.77 -8.72
CA PHE A 153 -11.51 -8.24 -9.70
C PHE A 153 -11.62 -9.11 -10.97
N LYS A 154 -10.63 -9.99 -11.20
CA LYS A 154 -10.77 -11.18 -12.02
C LYS A 154 -10.61 -12.43 -11.16
N LEU A 155 -11.38 -13.47 -11.44
CA LEU A 155 -11.44 -14.70 -10.64
C LEU A 155 -10.09 -15.41 -10.55
N GLU A 156 -9.31 -15.36 -11.62
CA GLU A 156 -8.01 -16.02 -11.72
C GLU A 156 -6.87 -15.30 -10.97
N TYR A 157 -7.06 -14.03 -10.60
CA TYR A 157 -5.98 -13.20 -10.06
C TYR A 157 -5.42 -13.67 -8.72
N PRO A 158 -6.21 -14.11 -7.74
CA PRO A 158 -5.65 -14.65 -6.51
C PRO A 158 -4.75 -15.87 -6.74
N PHE A 159 -5.05 -16.70 -7.75
CA PHE A 159 -4.21 -17.82 -8.13
C PHE A 159 -2.89 -17.34 -8.73
N HIS A 160 -2.92 -16.36 -9.64
CA HIS A 160 -1.69 -15.74 -10.16
C HIS A 160 -0.87 -15.06 -9.06
N THR A 161 -1.51 -14.45 -8.06
CA THR A 161 -0.83 -13.90 -6.89
C THR A 161 -0.14 -15.00 -6.12
N TYR A 162 -0.84 -16.09 -5.79
CA TYR A 162 -0.24 -17.18 -5.02
C TYR A 162 0.90 -17.86 -5.78
N GLU A 163 0.66 -18.24 -7.05
CA GLU A 163 1.65 -18.89 -7.91
C GLU A 163 2.85 -17.98 -8.21
N GLY A 164 2.60 -16.70 -8.48
CA GLY A 164 3.67 -15.72 -8.73
C GLY A 164 4.58 -15.46 -7.55
N ASN A 165 4.16 -15.84 -6.33
CA ASN A 165 4.95 -15.73 -5.11
C ASN A 165 5.39 -17.10 -4.55
N ALA A 166 5.09 -18.22 -5.23
CA ALA A 166 5.25 -19.56 -4.68
C ALA A 166 6.68 -19.84 -4.18
N ASP A 167 7.70 -19.54 -4.99
CA ASP A 167 9.11 -19.75 -4.63
C ASP A 167 9.51 -19.02 -3.34
N ALA A 168 9.07 -17.76 -3.18
CA ALA A 168 9.37 -16.93 -2.01
C ALA A 168 8.52 -17.34 -0.79
N LEU A 169 7.33 -17.88 -1.01
CA LEU A 169 6.50 -18.43 0.06
C LEU A 169 7.04 -19.76 0.57
N GLU A 170 7.62 -20.58 -0.29
CA GLU A 170 8.20 -21.87 0.04
C GLU A 170 9.53 -21.73 0.80
N SER A 171 10.42 -20.84 0.35
CA SER A 171 11.75 -20.64 0.96
C SER A 171 11.69 -20.43 2.48
N ASP A 172 10.71 -19.65 2.93
CA ASP A 172 10.55 -19.28 4.33
C ASP A 172 9.38 -20.01 5.02
N ARG A 173 8.78 -21.00 4.36
CA ARG A 173 7.53 -21.66 4.80
C ARG A 173 6.41 -20.66 5.13
N ALA A 174 6.46 -19.45 4.57
CA ALA A 174 5.48 -18.40 4.78
C ALA A 174 4.09 -18.79 4.24
N TRP A 175 4.03 -19.77 3.34
CA TRP A 175 2.78 -20.35 2.83
C TRP A 175 1.85 -20.87 3.94
N THR A 176 2.37 -21.31 5.09
CA THR A 176 1.53 -21.79 6.22
C THR A 176 0.75 -20.68 6.90
N ASN A 177 1.16 -19.43 6.69
CA ASN A 177 0.65 -18.24 7.38
C ASN A 177 -0.12 -17.30 6.45
N VAL A 178 -0.48 -17.76 5.24
CA VAL A 178 -1.18 -16.91 4.27
C VAL A 178 -2.59 -16.60 4.76
N ALA A 179 -2.87 -15.31 4.94
CA ALA A 179 -4.19 -14.80 5.21
C ALA A 179 -4.88 -14.38 3.92
N PHE A 180 -6.17 -14.68 3.82
CA PHE A 180 -7.01 -14.33 2.67
C PHE A 180 -7.96 -13.20 3.08
N VAL A 181 -7.90 -12.09 2.37
CA VAL A 181 -8.62 -10.85 2.72
C VAL A 181 -9.28 -10.28 1.48
N ASP A 182 -10.45 -9.66 1.59
CA ASP A 182 -11.10 -8.96 0.48
C ASP A 182 -10.13 -8.03 -0.26
N ALA A 183 -9.85 -8.31 -1.53
CA ALA A 183 -8.87 -7.59 -2.34
C ALA A 183 -9.24 -6.12 -2.60
N ALA A 184 -10.54 -5.81 -2.52
CA ALA A 184 -11.11 -4.49 -2.78
C ALA A 184 -11.43 -3.73 -1.49
N CYS A 185 -11.31 -4.34 -0.30
CA CYS A 185 -11.71 -3.70 0.94
C CYS A 185 -10.50 -3.27 1.81
N PRO A 186 -10.24 -1.95 1.96
CA PRO A 186 -9.22 -1.46 2.89
C PRO A 186 -9.56 -1.77 4.36
N PHE A 187 -10.85 -1.81 4.69
CA PHE A 187 -11.33 -1.99 6.06
C PHE A 187 -11.21 -3.45 6.53
N SER A 188 -11.50 -4.41 5.66
CA SER A 188 -11.27 -5.83 5.94
C SER A 188 -9.79 -6.10 6.20
N LEU A 189 -8.89 -5.45 5.44
CA LEU A 189 -7.47 -5.54 5.71
C LEU A 189 -7.11 -4.92 7.07
N PHE A 190 -7.64 -3.75 7.42
CA PHE A 190 -7.38 -3.13 8.72
C PHE A 190 -7.66 -4.11 9.87
N HIS A 191 -8.81 -4.78 9.86
CA HIS A 191 -9.17 -5.77 10.88
C HIS A 191 -8.27 -7.01 10.82
N SER A 192 -7.91 -7.47 9.62
CA SER A 192 -6.99 -8.61 9.45
C SER A 192 -5.59 -8.32 10.02
N LEU A 193 -5.10 -7.07 9.86
CA LEU A 193 -3.84 -6.63 10.47
C LEU A 193 -3.93 -6.61 12.01
N ASP A 194 -5.09 -6.22 12.56
CA ASP A 194 -5.34 -6.28 14.00
C ASP A 194 -5.33 -7.73 14.52
N ASP A 195 -5.95 -8.66 13.80
CA ASP A 195 -5.93 -10.09 14.12
C ASP A 195 -4.51 -10.67 14.13
N ILE A 196 -3.71 -10.34 13.11
CA ILE A 196 -2.30 -10.73 13.03
C ILE A 196 -1.52 -10.16 14.22
N LYS A 197 -1.73 -8.86 14.55
CA LYS A 197 -1.06 -8.21 15.68
C LYS A 197 -1.40 -8.87 17.02
N ARG A 198 -2.68 -9.18 17.25
CA ARG A 198 -3.16 -9.82 18.49
C ARG A 198 -2.56 -11.21 18.67
N THR A 199 -2.42 -11.96 17.60
CA THR A 199 -1.78 -13.29 17.60
C THR A 199 -0.26 -13.23 17.86
N ARG A 200 0.36 -12.06 17.66
CA ARG A 200 1.81 -11.82 17.78
C ARG A 200 2.09 -10.65 18.73
N SER A 201 1.47 -10.71 19.91
CA SER A 201 1.32 -9.60 20.85
C SER A 201 2.61 -8.81 21.16
N THR A 202 3.78 -9.44 21.09
CA THR A 202 5.09 -8.82 21.35
C THR A 202 5.79 -8.24 20.12
N SER A 203 5.39 -8.61 18.90
CA SER A 203 6.17 -8.29 17.72
C SER A 203 5.77 -6.95 17.08
N GLN A 204 6.74 -6.16 16.63
CA GLN A 204 6.47 -4.98 15.80
C GLN A 204 5.93 -5.44 14.43
N LEU A 205 4.86 -4.82 13.92
CA LEU A 205 4.36 -5.12 12.58
C LEU A 205 5.10 -4.29 11.53
N LYS A 206 5.76 -4.97 10.59
CA LYS A 206 6.34 -4.38 9.38
C LYS A 206 5.45 -4.74 8.20
N ILE A 207 4.66 -3.79 7.74
CA ILE A 207 3.65 -4.01 6.69
C ILE A 207 4.22 -3.56 5.36
N ALA A 208 4.25 -4.46 4.37
CA ALA A 208 4.78 -4.17 3.04
C ALA A 208 3.65 -4.11 2.00
N PRO A 209 3.17 -2.91 1.60
CA PRO A 209 2.07 -2.75 0.66
C PRO A 209 2.51 -2.93 -0.80
N ILE A 210 2.90 -4.16 -1.17
CA ILE A 210 3.38 -4.49 -2.53
C ILE A 210 2.25 -4.91 -3.50
N GLY A 211 1.04 -5.13 -2.99
CA GLY A 211 -0.15 -5.62 -3.68
C GLY A 211 -1.15 -4.54 -4.10
N THR A 212 -2.43 -4.76 -3.83
CA THR A 212 -3.53 -3.91 -4.32
C THR A 212 -3.54 -2.53 -3.64
N LYS A 213 -4.09 -1.51 -4.33
CA LYS A 213 -4.26 -0.18 -3.73
C LYS A 213 -5.24 -0.15 -2.55
N PRO A 214 -6.37 -0.88 -2.57
CA PRO A 214 -7.25 -0.99 -1.41
C PRO A 214 -6.51 -1.55 -0.19
N HIS A 215 -5.69 -2.59 -0.37
CA HIS A 215 -4.84 -3.09 0.70
C HIS A 215 -3.78 -2.07 1.14
N ALA A 216 -3.16 -1.34 0.22
CA ALA A 216 -2.25 -0.25 0.59
C ALA A 216 -2.96 0.84 1.42
N LEU A 217 -4.22 1.18 1.10
CA LEU A 217 -5.03 2.12 1.87
C LEU A 217 -5.35 1.59 3.27
N GLY A 218 -5.73 0.32 3.40
CA GLY A 218 -5.93 -0.34 4.69
C GLY A 218 -4.67 -0.32 5.56
N ALA A 219 -3.50 -0.58 4.97
CA ALA A 219 -2.21 -0.46 5.65
C ALA A 219 -1.90 0.96 6.11
N ALA A 220 -2.17 1.96 5.27
CA ALA A 220 -1.98 3.36 5.63
C ALA A 220 -2.88 3.77 6.82
N ILE A 221 -4.16 3.39 6.78
CA ILE A 221 -5.10 3.62 7.89
C ILE A 221 -4.61 2.93 9.17
N TYR A 222 -4.20 1.66 9.06
CA TYR A 222 -3.70 0.89 10.19
C TYR A 222 -2.46 1.53 10.83
N ALA A 223 -1.48 1.95 10.03
CA ALA A 223 -0.25 2.57 10.53
C ALA A 223 -0.48 3.95 11.15
N VAL A 224 -1.50 4.71 10.71
CA VAL A 224 -1.89 5.96 11.40
C VAL A 224 -2.47 5.67 12.79
N ARG A 225 -3.28 4.62 12.92
CA ARG A 225 -3.92 4.23 14.19
C ARG A 225 -3.01 3.46 15.13
N ASN A 226 -1.98 2.82 14.60
CA ASN A 226 -1.01 2.02 15.33
C ASN A 226 0.41 2.55 15.05
N PRO A 227 0.88 3.60 15.74
CA PRO A 227 2.16 4.26 15.44
C PRO A 227 3.41 3.37 15.59
N THR A 228 3.26 2.19 16.20
CA THR A 228 4.33 1.18 16.28
C THR A 228 4.47 0.37 14.99
N ALA A 229 3.44 0.34 14.14
CA ALA A 229 3.47 -0.37 12.87
C ALA A 229 4.30 0.42 11.85
N GLU A 230 5.23 -0.26 11.20
CA GLU A 230 6.11 0.32 10.21
C GLU A 230 5.62 -0.03 8.79
N LEU A 231 5.48 0.98 7.93
CA LEU A 231 5.24 0.77 6.50
C LEU A 231 6.58 0.65 5.76
N VAL A 232 6.84 -0.53 5.18
CA VAL A 232 8.06 -0.82 4.42
C VAL A 232 7.71 -0.91 2.94
N TYR A 233 8.11 0.09 2.15
CA TYR A 233 7.71 0.18 0.74
C TYR A 233 8.91 0.30 -0.20
N ASP A 234 8.86 -0.39 -1.33
CA ASP A 234 9.95 -0.52 -2.31
C ASP A 234 9.94 0.51 -3.44
N HIS A 235 8.93 1.37 -3.49
CA HIS A 235 8.81 2.48 -4.44
C HIS A 235 9.03 2.03 -5.90
N PRO A 236 8.15 1.16 -6.44
CA PRO A 236 8.27 0.63 -7.80
C PRO A 236 8.16 1.74 -8.84
N ILE A 237 9.03 1.69 -9.84
CA ILE A 237 8.89 2.45 -11.09
C ILE A 237 7.94 1.65 -11.98
N ARG A 238 6.74 2.17 -12.13
CA ARG A 238 5.61 1.50 -12.79
C ARG A 238 5.73 1.61 -14.30
N LYS A 239 5.47 0.53 -15.03
CA LYS A 239 5.37 0.60 -16.49
C LYS A 239 4.14 1.41 -16.89
N LYS A 240 4.31 2.36 -17.82
CA LYS A 240 3.20 3.20 -18.32
C LYS A 240 2.06 2.37 -18.92
N THR A 241 2.39 1.23 -19.52
CA THR A 241 1.46 0.33 -20.21
C THR A 241 1.07 -0.88 -19.35
N ARG A 242 1.24 -0.85 -18.02
CA ARG A 242 0.99 -2.00 -17.12
C ARG A 242 -0.47 -2.47 -17.07
N SER A 243 -1.41 -1.62 -17.46
CA SER A 243 -2.84 -1.91 -17.42
C SER A 243 -3.59 -1.09 -18.45
N THR A 244 -4.77 -1.57 -18.87
CA THR A 244 -5.64 -0.85 -19.82
C THR A 244 -7.10 -0.83 -19.36
N GLY A 245 -7.82 0.19 -19.82
CA GLY A 245 -9.24 0.41 -19.49
C GLY A 245 -9.49 0.71 -18.02
N ALA A 246 -10.75 0.95 -17.70
CA ALA A 246 -11.25 1.10 -16.33
C ALA A 246 -12.31 0.03 -16.05
N GLY A 247 -12.26 -0.53 -14.84
CA GLY A 247 -13.21 -1.47 -14.28
C GLY A 247 -14.13 -0.77 -13.29
N ARG A 248 -14.40 -1.42 -12.14
CA ARG A 248 -15.23 -0.83 -11.09
C ARG A 248 -14.51 0.34 -10.43
N CYS A 249 -15.28 1.35 -10.07
CA CYS A 249 -14.84 2.47 -9.26
C CYS A 249 -15.36 2.27 -7.84
N HIS A 250 -14.45 2.28 -6.87
CA HIS A 250 -14.73 2.11 -5.46
C HIS A 250 -14.60 3.45 -4.75
N VAL A 251 -15.55 3.71 -3.85
CA VAL A 251 -15.53 4.87 -2.94
C VAL A 251 -15.45 4.34 -1.52
N TYR A 252 -14.40 4.74 -0.80
CA TYR A 252 -14.16 4.34 0.58
C TYR A 252 -14.44 5.51 1.52
N ASN A 253 -15.43 5.36 2.40
CA ASN A 253 -15.76 6.33 3.44
C ASN A 253 -14.76 6.25 4.60
N VAL A 254 -13.53 6.73 4.37
CA VAL A 254 -12.45 6.59 5.36
C VAL A 254 -12.77 7.33 6.65
N SER A 255 -13.25 8.57 6.60
CA SER A 255 -13.60 9.31 7.83
C SER A 255 -14.72 8.66 8.63
N GLU A 256 -15.71 8.07 7.97
CA GLU A 256 -16.79 7.33 8.64
C GLU A 256 -16.25 6.06 9.32
N PHE A 257 -15.41 5.29 8.63
CA PHE A 257 -14.75 4.13 9.20
C PHE A 257 -13.90 4.49 10.41
N ILE A 258 -13.07 5.54 10.33
CA ILE A 258 -12.23 6.00 11.45
C ILE A 258 -13.08 6.37 12.67
N ARG A 259 -14.25 7.00 12.47
CA ARG A 259 -15.18 7.34 13.57
C ARG A 259 -15.85 6.12 14.20
N SER A 260 -15.89 4.99 13.49
CA SER A 260 -16.50 3.73 13.96
C SER A 260 -15.55 2.83 14.75
N LEU A 261 -14.23 3.10 14.69
CA LEU A 261 -13.19 2.36 15.44
C LEU A 261 -13.10 2.82 16.89
#